data_AF-A0A932FYG9-F1
#
_entry.id   AF-A0A932FYG9-F1
#
_cell.length_a   1.000
_cell.length_b   1.000
_cell.length_c   1.000
_cell.angle_alpha   90.00
_cell.angle_beta   90.00
_cell.angle_gamma   90.00
#
_symmetry.space_group_name_H-M   'P 1'
#
loop_
_entity.id
_entity.type
_entity.pdbx_description
1 polymer ?
#
loop_
_entity_poly.entity_id
_entity_poly.type
_entity_poly.pdbx_seq_one_letter_code
_entity_poly.pdbx_strand_id
1 'polypeptide(L)'
;MGRSFLLLATLSCARCAPGGDDSYSDTDAGSQGADSGQELAARFEACVGGGCEVGLSCFTPTGRSGGTCTTICASDADCPESVCAETDPRLCAQSCAADPSDCDEGTECGDVEGRPVCLGPVLPERHCFEGGAKLDLLFMVDDSNSMAQEQANLASNFSRLIDALVDPPDRNGDGWPDWEALEDVHVGVVSSDLGTGGYVIRTCDDPVDGDGGELLHAGNTRMENCAEDYPTYLEGPSGRLASDFGCIATLGTGGCGFEQQLESVRRALVDRGQDANAGFLRPDSAVAIVLVTDEDDCSASDPSIFDPDDDDLGVMNLRCFRHPEMITPVRAFVDAFLGLRETPDRLTVAAITGVPPELLATYGGIFEAQDFDEILAADEMQFVVDVDGEHLVRSCDVQGLGEAVPPRRIVEVLRDVAAEAPGSAYLASICTSDWTDTVEGLAASIGRSLCDPIE
;
A
#
# COMPACT_ATOMS: atom_id res chain seq x y z
N MET A 1 3.97 -62.10 -27.30
CA MET A 1 3.13 -62.11 -26.08
C MET A 1 2.87 -60.66 -25.71
N GLY A 2 1.70 -60.03 -25.76
CA GLY A 2 0.35 -60.24 -26.29
C GLY A 2 -0.33 -58.88 -26.07
N ARG A 3 -0.55 -58.08 -27.13
CA ARG A 3 -1.87 -57.71 -27.71
C ARG A 3 -2.96 -57.31 -26.70
N SER A 4 -3.40 -56.04 -26.74
CA SER A 4 -4.74 -55.60 -27.22
C SER A 4 -4.98 -54.10 -26.94
N PHE A 5 -5.17 -53.27 -27.97
CA PHE A 5 -6.45 -52.71 -28.52
C PHE A 5 -7.10 -51.66 -27.58
N LEU A 6 -7.16 -50.35 -27.85
CA LEU A 6 -7.68 -49.57 -29.00
C LEU A 6 -9.17 -49.83 -29.26
N LEU A 7 -10.05 -48.89 -28.87
CA LEU A 7 -11.07 -48.25 -29.72
C LEU A 7 -12.03 -47.36 -28.91
N LEU A 8 -12.33 -46.18 -29.49
CA LEU A 8 -13.55 -45.41 -29.26
C LEU A 8 -14.80 -46.26 -29.59
N ALA A 9 -15.86 -46.12 -28.80
CA ALA A 9 -17.23 -46.30 -29.26
C ALA A 9 -18.22 -45.49 -28.40
N THR A 10 -19.22 -44.99 -29.11
CA THR A 10 -20.28 -44.03 -28.83
C THR A 10 -21.59 -44.69 -28.33
N LEU A 11 -22.61 -43.85 -28.05
CA LEU A 11 -24.06 -44.12 -27.83
C LEU A 11 -24.47 -44.62 -26.43
N SER A 12 -25.60 -44.24 -25.81
CA SER A 12 -26.73 -43.35 -26.15
C SER A 12 -27.69 -43.24 -24.94
N CYS A 13 -28.26 -42.03 -24.75
CA CYS A 13 -29.63 -41.64 -24.34
C CYS A 13 -30.56 -42.62 -23.57
N ALA A 14 -31.18 -42.15 -22.46
CA ALA A 14 -32.63 -42.22 -22.23
C ALA A 14 -33.12 -41.39 -21.01
N ARG A 15 -34.19 -40.62 -21.22
CA ARG A 15 -35.07 -39.96 -20.22
C ARG A 15 -35.96 -40.99 -19.49
N CYS A 16 -36.33 -40.71 -18.22
CA CYS A 16 -37.72 -40.62 -17.70
C CYS A 16 -37.74 -40.39 -16.17
N ALA A 17 -38.72 -39.60 -15.71
CA ALA A 17 -39.00 -39.21 -14.32
C ALA A 17 -39.88 -40.27 -13.57
N PRO A 18 -40.57 -39.94 -12.45
CA PRO A 18 -40.10 -39.99 -11.05
C PRO A 18 -40.98 -40.89 -10.12
N GLY A 19 -40.53 -41.08 -8.87
CA GLY A 19 -41.40 -41.37 -7.71
C GLY A 19 -41.10 -42.65 -6.92
N GLY A 20 -41.07 -42.55 -5.59
CA GLY A 20 -41.22 -43.68 -4.66
C GLY A 20 -40.31 -43.64 -3.43
N ASP A 21 -40.95 -43.62 -2.27
CA ASP A 21 -40.43 -43.47 -0.90
C ASP A 21 -39.38 -44.49 -0.41
N ASP A 22 -38.82 -44.12 0.75
CA ASP A 22 -38.37 -44.95 1.87
C ASP A 22 -36.85 -45.15 2.12
N SER A 23 -36.45 -44.52 3.24
CA SER A 23 -35.61 -45.06 4.32
C SER A 23 -34.08 -45.22 4.15
N TYR A 24 -33.38 -44.32 4.85
CA TYR A 24 -32.43 -44.55 5.97
C TYR A 24 -31.22 -45.52 5.82
N SER A 25 -30.15 -45.10 6.52
CA SER A 25 -28.89 -45.78 6.90
C SER A 25 -27.70 -45.74 5.94
N ASP A 26 -26.89 -44.69 6.10
CA ASP A 26 -25.57 -44.71 6.76
C ASP A 26 -24.67 -45.95 6.55
N THR A 27 -23.52 -45.77 5.89
CA THR A 27 -22.16 -45.93 6.45
C THR A 27 -21.09 -46.15 5.37
N ASP A 28 -20.05 -45.30 5.46
CA ASP A 28 -18.62 -45.51 5.18
C ASP A 28 -18.13 -46.35 3.99
N ALA A 29 -17.34 -45.70 3.12
CA ALA A 29 -15.92 -46.03 2.85
C ALA A 29 -15.39 -45.19 1.67
N GLY A 30 -14.25 -44.53 1.86
CA GLY A 30 -13.65 -43.65 0.86
C GLY A 30 -12.76 -44.34 -0.18
N SER A 31 -12.17 -43.53 -1.06
CA SER A 31 -10.83 -43.71 -1.64
C SER A 31 -10.48 -42.61 -2.65
N GLN A 32 -9.39 -41.90 -2.37
CA GLN A 32 -8.24 -41.57 -3.24
C GLN A 32 -8.44 -40.97 -4.66
N GLY A 33 -7.98 -39.71 -4.81
CA GLY A 33 -7.11 -39.16 -5.87
C GLY A 33 -7.72 -39.00 -7.28
N ALA A 34 -7.57 -37.89 -8.01
CA ALA A 34 -6.82 -36.65 -7.85
C ALA A 34 -7.37 -35.62 -8.86
N ASP A 35 -6.86 -34.39 -8.79
CA ASP A 35 -6.64 -33.44 -9.90
C ASP A 35 -7.52 -32.17 -9.98
N SER A 36 -6.80 -31.03 -9.96
CA SER A 36 -7.18 -29.65 -10.36
C SER A 36 -8.56 -29.09 -9.93
N GLY A 37 -8.56 -28.16 -8.96
CA GLY A 37 -9.66 -27.20 -8.77
C GLY A 37 -10.45 -27.23 -7.44
N GLN A 38 -9.88 -27.74 -6.34
CA GLN A 38 -10.63 -27.91 -5.08
C GLN A 38 -10.17 -27.08 -3.86
N GLU A 39 -9.20 -26.18 -3.96
CA GLU A 39 -8.78 -25.39 -2.77
C GLU A 39 -9.59 -24.09 -2.56
N LEU A 40 -10.42 -23.69 -3.53
CA LEU A 40 -11.42 -22.61 -3.38
C LEU A 40 -12.84 -23.11 -3.09
N ALA A 41 -13.10 -24.41 -3.25
CA ALA A 41 -14.42 -25.01 -3.03
C ALA A 41 -14.67 -25.45 -1.56
N ALA A 42 -13.63 -25.49 -0.72
CA ALA A 42 -13.76 -25.90 0.68
C ALA A 42 -14.36 -24.81 1.60
N ARG A 43 -14.72 -23.63 1.08
CA ARG A 43 -15.51 -22.61 1.81
C ARG A 43 -17.01 -22.63 1.49
N PHE A 44 -17.51 -23.58 0.69
CA PHE A 44 -18.91 -23.57 0.23
C PHE A 44 -19.70 -24.87 0.43
N GLU A 45 -19.33 -25.69 1.42
CA GLU A 45 -20.18 -26.78 1.92
C GLU A 45 -20.41 -26.66 3.43
N ALA A 46 -21.25 -25.72 3.85
CA ALA A 46 -21.77 -25.70 5.21
C ALA A 46 -23.17 -25.08 5.28
N CYS A 47 -24.12 -25.59 4.51
CA CYS A 47 -25.55 -25.38 4.77
C CYS A 47 -26.37 -26.58 4.26
N VAL A 48 -26.17 -27.75 4.87
CA VAL A 48 -27.10 -28.87 4.73
C VAL A 48 -27.57 -29.28 6.11
N GLY A 49 -28.87 -29.08 6.39
CA GLY A 49 -29.53 -29.67 7.55
C GLY A 49 -29.36 -28.91 8.88
N GLY A 50 -29.83 -27.66 8.94
CA GLY A 50 -30.30 -27.01 10.17
C GLY A 50 -29.44 -27.19 11.43
N GLY A 51 -28.27 -26.56 11.47
CA GLY A 51 -27.48 -26.33 12.67
C GLY A 51 -25.97 -26.43 12.42
N CYS A 52 -25.21 -25.40 12.80
CA CYS A 52 -23.73 -25.44 12.78
C CYS A 52 -23.20 -25.61 14.22
N GLU A 53 -22.22 -26.51 14.38
CA GLU A 53 -21.41 -26.63 15.60
C GLU A 53 -20.38 -25.47 15.70
N VAL A 54 -19.88 -25.30 16.93
CA VAL A 54 -19.19 -24.14 17.49
C VAL A 54 -18.00 -23.63 16.65
N GLY A 55 -18.02 -22.34 16.28
CA GLY A 55 -16.81 -21.60 15.84
C GLY A 55 -16.93 -20.71 14.59
N LEU A 56 -18.06 -20.70 13.88
CA LEU A 56 -18.32 -19.83 12.72
C LEU A 56 -19.74 -19.27 12.79
N SER A 57 -19.93 -17.99 12.48
CA SER A 57 -21.22 -17.30 12.46
C SER A 57 -22.01 -17.63 11.18
N CYS A 58 -23.21 -18.19 11.33
CA CYS A 58 -24.21 -18.26 10.28
C CYS A 58 -25.53 -17.66 10.79
N PHE A 59 -26.12 -16.74 10.03
CA PHE A 59 -27.41 -16.12 10.32
C PHE A 59 -28.56 -17.09 9.97
N THR A 60 -29.50 -17.28 10.90
CA THR A 60 -30.76 -18.01 10.65
C THR A 60 -31.95 -17.06 10.68
N PRO A 61 -32.97 -17.28 9.83
CA PRO A 61 -34.14 -16.42 9.72
C PRO A 61 -35.18 -16.78 10.78
N THR A 62 -34.96 -16.41 12.04
CA THR A 62 -36.07 -16.17 12.97
C THR A 62 -35.65 -15.23 14.10
N GLY A 63 -35.96 -13.95 13.94
CA GLY A 63 -36.53 -13.14 15.03
C GLY A 63 -35.57 -12.25 15.83
N ARG A 64 -35.53 -10.98 15.41
CA ARG A 64 -35.34 -9.75 16.22
C ARG A 64 -34.08 -9.65 17.10
N SER A 65 -33.09 -8.91 16.59
CA SER A 65 -32.69 -7.61 17.14
C SER A 65 -31.61 -6.94 16.27
N GLY A 66 -31.97 -5.87 15.57
CA GLY A 66 -31.10 -4.71 15.33
C GLY A 66 -29.82 -4.86 14.50
N GLY A 67 -29.87 -5.52 13.33
CA GLY A 67 -28.80 -5.46 12.34
C GLY A 67 -29.32 -5.83 10.95
N THR A 68 -29.03 -5.01 9.94
CA THR A 68 -29.32 -5.30 8.53
C THR A 68 -28.41 -6.45 8.07
N CYS A 69 -28.98 -7.61 7.76
CA CYS A 69 -28.26 -8.73 7.18
C CYS A 69 -28.11 -8.52 5.68
N THR A 70 -26.89 -8.28 5.19
CA THR A 70 -26.56 -8.26 3.75
C THR A 70 -26.30 -9.67 3.25
N THR A 71 -27.33 -10.32 2.69
CA THR A 71 -27.16 -11.60 1.97
C THR A 71 -26.74 -11.29 0.54
N ILE A 72 -25.58 -11.81 0.12
CA ILE A 72 -25.14 -11.75 -1.28
C ILE A 72 -26.03 -12.68 -2.11
N CYS A 73 -26.57 -12.17 -3.22
CA CYS A 73 -27.53 -12.91 -4.07
C CYS A 73 -27.00 -13.08 -5.51
N ALA A 74 -27.34 -14.22 -6.13
CA ALA A 74 -27.06 -14.45 -7.55
C ALA A 74 -28.31 -14.18 -8.42
N SER A 75 -29.49 -14.33 -7.82
CA SER A 75 -30.79 -14.09 -8.46
C SER A 75 -31.87 -13.78 -7.41
N ASP A 76 -33.03 -13.31 -7.87
CA ASP A 76 -34.21 -13.09 -6.99
C ASP A 76 -34.66 -14.34 -6.22
N ALA A 77 -34.32 -15.55 -6.70
CA ALA A 77 -34.65 -16.78 -6.00
C ALA A 77 -33.92 -16.91 -4.65
N ASP A 78 -32.82 -16.17 -4.48
CA ASP A 78 -32.01 -16.13 -3.26
C ASP A 78 -32.56 -15.10 -2.25
N CYS A 79 -33.56 -14.31 -2.64
CA CYS A 79 -34.12 -13.19 -1.88
C CYS A 79 -35.62 -13.39 -1.59
N PRO A 80 -36.01 -14.07 -0.49
CA PRO A 80 -37.41 -14.23 -0.11
C PRO A 80 -38.04 -12.86 0.14
N GLU A 81 -39.17 -12.57 -0.51
CA GLU A 81 -39.93 -11.31 -0.35
C GLU A 81 -39.13 -10.03 -0.71
N SER A 82 -38.01 -10.19 -1.42
CA SER A 82 -37.07 -9.12 -1.78
C SER A 82 -36.54 -9.34 -3.21
N VAL A 83 -35.67 -8.44 -3.67
CA VAL A 83 -35.11 -8.41 -5.02
C VAL A 83 -33.61 -8.47 -4.93
N CYS A 84 -32.96 -9.25 -5.80
CA CYS A 84 -31.51 -9.20 -5.91
C CYS A 84 -31.10 -7.93 -6.67
N ALA A 85 -30.41 -7.02 -5.99
CA ALA A 85 -29.86 -5.81 -6.57
C ALA A 85 -28.65 -6.19 -7.44
N GLU A 86 -28.67 -5.81 -8.72
CA GLU A 86 -27.56 -6.05 -9.66
C GLU A 86 -26.42 -5.01 -9.53
N THR A 87 -26.23 -4.45 -8.35
CA THR A 87 -25.06 -3.61 -8.00
C THR A 87 -23.88 -4.49 -7.57
N ASP A 88 -22.66 -3.93 -7.54
CA ASP A 88 -21.49 -4.61 -6.98
C ASP A 88 -21.17 -4.03 -5.58
N PRO A 89 -21.25 -4.82 -4.48
CA PRO A 89 -21.68 -6.23 -4.41
C PRO A 89 -23.21 -6.41 -4.50
N ARG A 90 -23.66 -7.56 -5.04
CA ARG A 90 -25.08 -7.89 -5.25
C ARG A 90 -25.76 -8.26 -3.94
N LEU A 91 -26.85 -7.59 -3.59
CA LEU A 91 -27.51 -7.73 -2.27
C LEU A 91 -29.04 -7.87 -2.39
N CYS A 92 -29.68 -8.57 -1.46
CA CYS A 92 -31.14 -8.58 -1.37
C CYS A 92 -31.67 -7.23 -0.86
N ALA A 93 -32.39 -6.49 -1.70
CA ALA A 93 -33.04 -5.22 -1.36
C ALA A 93 -34.58 -5.39 -1.26
N GLN A 94 -35.20 -4.68 -0.32
CA GLN A 94 -36.66 -4.68 -0.18
C GLN A 94 -37.31 -4.06 -1.42
N SER A 95 -38.35 -4.70 -1.97
CA SER A 95 -39.10 -4.09 -3.07
C SER A 95 -40.10 -3.06 -2.55
N CYS A 96 -40.18 -1.92 -3.22
CA CYS A 96 -41.23 -0.91 -3.04
C CYS A 96 -42.15 -0.81 -4.26
N ALA A 97 -42.19 -1.85 -5.10
CA ALA A 97 -43.00 -1.85 -6.32
C ALA A 97 -44.51 -1.83 -6.04
N ALA A 98 -44.93 -2.29 -4.86
CA ALA A 98 -46.33 -2.28 -4.44
C ALA A 98 -46.75 -0.92 -3.86
N ASP A 99 -45.95 -0.36 -2.94
CA ASP A 99 -46.16 0.95 -2.34
C ASP A 99 -44.81 1.65 -2.07
N PRO A 100 -44.58 2.88 -2.57
CA PRO A 100 -43.37 3.64 -2.27
C PRO A 100 -43.16 3.95 -0.79
N SER A 101 -44.19 3.81 0.05
CA SER A 101 -44.11 3.98 1.51
C SER A 101 -43.82 2.69 2.28
N ASP A 102 -43.64 1.55 1.60
CA ASP A 102 -43.24 0.29 2.21
C ASP A 102 -41.79 0.30 2.73
N CYS A 103 -41.02 1.31 2.36
CA CYS A 103 -39.63 1.48 2.76
C CYS A 103 -39.49 1.83 4.25
N ASP A 104 -38.57 1.14 4.93
CA ASP A 104 -38.24 1.38 6.33
C ASP A 104 -37.73 2.81 6.56
N GLU A 105 -37.85 3.31 7.79
CA GLU A 105 -37.45 4.67 8.17
C GLU A 105 -35.98 4.93 7.81
N GLY A 106 -35.73 5.97 7.01
CA GLY A 106 -34.40 6.28 6.49
C GLY A 106 -34.08 5.62 5.15
N THR A 107 -35.04 5.03 4.44
CA THR A 107 -34.87 4.55 3.06
C THR A 107 -35.91 5.19 2.14
N GLU A 108 -35.57 5.41 0.87
CA GLU A 108 -36.48 5.96 -0.15
C GLU A 108 -36.65 4.96 -1.31
N CYS A 109 -37.86 4.91 -1.87
CA CYS A 109 -38.14 4.05 -3.02
C CYS A 109 -37.46 4.62 -4.27
N GLY A 110 -36.41 3.94 -4.74
CA GLY A 110 -35.64 4.27 -5.94
C GLY A 110 -35.83 3.24 -7.05
N ASP A 111 -35.28 3.55 -8.23
CA ASP A 111 -35.31 2.65 -9.40
C ASP A 111 -33.91 2.13 -9.70
N VAL A 112 -33.77 0.80 -9.74
CA VAL A 112 -32.55 0.12 -10.19
C VAL A 112 -32.93 -0.74 -11.39
N GLU A 113 -32.44 -0.37 -12.58
CA GLU A 113 -32.69 -1.06 -13.85
C GLU A 113 -34.19 -1.30 -14.16
N GLY A 114 -35.05 -0.34 -13.82
CA GLY A 114 -36.50 -0.42 -14.04
C GLY A 114 -37.26 -1.18 -12.96
N ARG A 115 -36.62 -1.46 -11.81
CA ARG A 115 -37.21 -2.16 -10.67
C ARG A 115 -37.25 -1.23 -9.44
N PRO A 116 -38.45 -0.98 -8.86
CA PRO A 116 -38.55 -0.19 -7.64
C PRO A 116 -38.06 -0.96 -6.40
N VAL A 117 -37.03 -0.44 -5.75
CA VAL A 117 -36.42 -1.01 -4.53
C VAL A 117 -36.19 0.10 -3.49
N CYS A 118 -36.26 -0.25 -2.21
CA CYS A 118 -35.92 0.66 -1.12
C CYS A 118 -34.41 0.82 -1.06
N LEU A 119 -33.95 2.05 -1.31
CA LEU A 119 -32.57 2.45 -1.21
C LEU A 119 -32.40 3.19 0.12
N GLY A 120 -31.45 2.78 0.95
CA GLY A 120 -30.98 3.67 2.01
C GLY A 120 -30.34 4.93 1.44
N PRO A 121 -30.07 5.97 2.25
CA PRO A 121 -29.04 6.92 1.90
C PRO A 121 -27.82 6.10 1.49
N VAL A 122 -27.22 6.45 0.36
CA VAL A 122 -25.85 6.05 0.07
C VAL A 122 -25.01 6.76 1.12
N LEU A 123 -24.94 6.18 2.32
CA LEU A 123 -23.90 6.54 3.27
C LEU A 123 -22.66 5.84 2.71
N PRO A 124 -21.59 6.59 2.39
CA PRO A 124 -20.34 5.94 2.03
C PRO A 124 -19.97 4.98 3.16
N GLU A 125 -19.69 3.75 2.77
CA GLU A 125 -19.38 2.59 3.61
C GLU A 125 -18.01 2.72 4.31
N ARG A 126 -17.74 3.85 4.97
CA ARG A 126 -16.55 4.03 5.81
C ARG A 126 -16.95 4.82 7.05
N HIS A 127 -17.09 4.13 8.18
CA HIS A 127 -17.15 4.79 9.49
C HIS A 127 -15.75 4.78 10.06
N CYS A 128 -15.05 5.90 9.91
CA CYS A 128 -13.79 6.14 10.60
C CYS A 128 -14.15 6.34 12.09
N PHE A 129 -13.40 5.71 13.01
CA PHE A 129 -13.73 5.66 14.44
C PHE A 129 -14.09 7.03 15.07
N GLU A 130 -14.83 6.99 16.19
CA GLU A 130 -15.01 8.19 17.05
C GLU A 130 -13.64 8.75 17.47
N GLY A 131 -13.29 9.95 16.98
CA GLY A 131 -12.03 10.62 17.32
C GLY A 131 -11.26 11.24 16.15
N GLY A 132 -11.78 11.16 14.92
CA GLY A 132 -11.21 11.78 13.72
C GLY A 132 -10.05 10.98 13.11
N ALA A 133 -9.77 11.22 11.83
CA ALA A 133 -8.65 10.57 11.16
C ALA A 133 -7.31 11.07 11.72
N LYS A 134 -6.42 10.13 12.06
CA LYS A 134 -5.07 10.41 12.58
C LYS A 134 -4.01 9.76 11.69
N LEU A 135 -2.89 10.44 11.48
CA LEU A 135 -1.82 9.98 10.58
C LEU A 135 -0.42 10.19 11.19
N ASP A 136 0.44 9.17 11.13
CA ASP A 136 1.88 9.31 11.32
C ASP A 136 2.57 9.20 9.96
N LEU A 137 3.10 10.33 9.48
CA LEU A 137 3.69 10.48 8.15
C LEU A 137 5.20 10.61 8.27
N LEU A 138 5.92 9.58 7.84
CA LEU A 138 7.38 9.55 7.81
C LEU A 138 7.88 9.79 6.39
N PHE A 139 8.72 10.80 6.20
CA PHE A 139 9.52 10.96 4.99
C PHE A 139 10.93 10.44 5.22
N MET A 140 11.38 9.53 4.36
CA MET A 140 12.79 9.29 4.16
C MET A 140 13.23 10.14 2.98
N VAL A 141 14.14 11.08 3.24
CA VAL A 141 14.65 12.00 2.23
C VAL A 141 16.12 11.73 2.06
N ASP A 142 16.47 11.32 0.86
CA ASP A 142 17.85 11.17 0.45
C ASP A 142 18.54 12.56 0.34
N ASP A 143 19.73 12.64 0.93
CA ASP A 143 20.57 13.82 1.04
C ASP A 143 21.89 13.70 0.26
N SER A 144 21.89 12.86 -0.78
CA SER A 144 22.97 12.73 -1.75
C SER A 144 23.13 13.98 -2.63
N ASN A 145 24.22 14.01 -3.41
CA ASN A 145 24.67 15.20 -4.13
C ASN A 145 23.66 15.72 -5.18
N SER A 146 22.82 14.85 -5.73
CA SER A 146 21.87 15.16 -6.81
C SER A 146 20.50 15.62 -6.32
N MET A 147 20.13 15.32 -5.07
CA MET A 147 18.78 15.49 -4.50
C MET A 147 18.33 16.95 -4.22
N ALA A 148 19.13 17.97 -4.57
CA ALA A 148 18.79 19.36 -4.25
C ALA A 148 17.46 19.82 -4.87
N GLN A 149 17.16 19.39 -6.09
CA GLN A 149 15.96 19.79 -6.81
C GLN A 149 14.72 19.09 -6.26
N GLU A 150 14.88 17.82 -5.93
CA GLU A 150 13.88 16.90 -5.40
C GLU A 150 13.45 17.33 -4.00
N GLN A 151 14.40 17.70 -3.13
CA GLN A 151 14.11 18.29 -1.82
C GLN A 151 13.32 19.62 -1.95
N ALA A 152 13.68 20.47 -2.92
CA ALA A 152 12.95 21.72 -3.17
C ALA A 152 11.53 21.48 -3.71
N ASN A 153 11.35 20.48 -4.58
CA ASN A 153 10.04 20.05 -5.08
C ASN A 153 9.17 19.48 -3.96
N LEU A 154 9.75 18.63 -3.09
CA LEU A 154 9.09 18.10 -1.91
C LEU A 154 8.62 19.22 -0.98
N ALA A 155 9.52 20.13 -0.60
CA ALA A 155 9.21 21.24 0.31
C ALA A 155 8.13 22.18 -0.26
N SER A 156 8.15 22.46 -1.56
CA SER A 156 7.18 23.36 -2.21
C SER A 156 5.80 22.75 -2.43
N ASN A 157 5.69 21.41 -2.51
CA ASN A 157 4.42 20.72 -2.73
C ASN A 157 3.81 20.13 -1.46
N PHE A 158 4.55 20.07 -0.35
CA PHE A 158 4.06 19.50 0.90
C PHE A 158 2.79 20.20 1.44
N SER A 159 2.63 21.51 1.25
CA SER A 159 1.39 22.19 1.64
C SER A 159 0.19 21.63 0.90
N ARG A 160 0.32 21.34 -0.41
CA ARG A 160 -0.75 20.75 -1.22
C ARG A 160 -1.10 19.34 -0.73
N LEU A 161 -0.11 18.54 -0.36
CA LEU A 161 -0.33 17.20 0.22
C LEU A 161 -1.16 17.30 1.50
N ILE A 162 -0.73 18.13 2.46
CA ILE A 162 -1.44 18.29 3.73
C ILE A 162 -2.82 18.92 3.53
N ASP A 163 -2.96 19.93 2.68
CA ASP A 163 -4.25 20.56 2.38
C ASP A 163 -5.24 19.54 1.81
N ALA A 164 -4.80 18.65 0.90
CA ALA A 164 -5.65 17.60 0.36
C ALA A 164 -6.04 16.53 1.40
N LEU A 165 -5.21 16.29 2.42
CA LEU A 165 -5.55 15.36 3.50
C LEU A 165 -6.51 15.99 4.53
N VAL A 166 -6.39 17.29 4.78
CA VAL A 166 -7.19 18.03 5.77
C VAL A 166 -8.53 18.52 5.21
N ASP A 167 -8.58 18.86 3.92
CA ASP A 167 -9.79 19.25 3.19
C ASP A 167 -9.91 18.38 1.92
N PRO A 168 -10.37 17.12 2.07
CA PRO A 168 -10.37 16.16 0.98
C PRO A 168 -11.29 16.59 -0.16
N PRO A 169 -10.85 16.44 -1.42
CA PRO A 169 -11.68 16.76 -2.57
C PRO A 169 -12.80 15.73 -2.75
N ASP A 170 -13.88 16.12 -3.43
CA ASP A 170 -14.91 15.24 -3.98
C ASP A 170 -14.66 15.12 -5.50
N ARG A 171 -13.84 14.13 -5.91
CA ARG A 171 -13.45 13.98 -7.33
C ARG A 171 -14.50 13.21 -8.12
N ASN A 172 -15.24 12.31 -7.48
CA ASN A 172 -16.26 11.51 -8.14
C ASN A 172 -17.60 12.28 -8.32
N GLY A 173 -17.76 13.42 -7.65
CA GLY A 173 -18.92 14.31 -7.74
C GLY A 173 -20.16 13.76 -7.05
N ASP A 174 -20.01 12.85 -6.09
CA ASP A 174 -21.12 12.24 -5.36
C ASP A 174 -21.65 13.10 -4.19
N GLY A 175 -20.98 14.23 -3.92
CA GLY A 175 -21.33 15.18 -2.86
C GLY A 175 -20.63 14.91 -1.53
N TRP A 176 -19.76 13.91 -1.46
CA TRP A 176 -18.96 13.55 -0.29
C TRP A 176 -17.46 13.65 -0.58
N PRO A 177 -16.64 14.03 0.41
CA PRO A 177 -15.19 13.99 0.24
C PRO A 177 -14.70 12.55 -0.06
N ASP A 178 -13.68 12.43 -0.91
CA ASP A 178 -13.10 11.14 -1.36
C ASP A 178 -12.56 10.30 -0.18
N TRP A 179 -12.21 10.94 0.94
CA TRP A 179 -11.77 10.34 2.21
C TRP A 179 -12.11 11.23 3.41
N GLU A 180 -11.96 10.71 4.62
CA GLU A 180 -12.18 11.47 5.86
C GLU A 180 -11.10 12.52 6.08
N ALA A 181 -11.52 13.70 6.54
CA ALA A 181 -10.61 14.80 6.82
C ALA A 181 -9.63 14.46 7.95
N LEU A 182 -8.34 14.68 7.71
CA LEU A 182 -7.28 14.50 8.69
C LEU A 182 -7.38 15.54 9.81
N GLU A 183 -7.55 15.08 11.05
CA GLU A 183 -7.68 15.96 12.23
C GLU A 183 -6.39 16.06 13.05
N ASP A 184 -5.52 15.04 12.99
CA ASP A 184 -4.33 14.95 13.84
C ASP A 184 -3.16 14.23 13.11
N VAL A 185 -2.04 14.93 12.90
CA VAL A 185 -0.88 14.40 12.16
C VAL A 185 0.43 14.58 12.91
N HIS A 186 1.22 13.52 12.94
CA HIS A 186 2.65 13.57 13.24
C HIS A 186 3.44 13.49 11.92
N VAL A 187 4.43 14.36 11.73
CA VAL A 187 5.30 14.35 10.55
C VAL A 187 6.75 14.22 10.98
N GLY A 188 7.41 13.15 10.53
CA GLY A 188 8.80 12.85 10.80
C GLY A 188 9.63 12.86 9.52
N VAL A 189 10.93 13.15 9.65
CA VAL A 189 11.91 13.08 8.55
C VAL A 189 13.09 12.25 9.03
N VAL A 190 13.59 11.34 8.18
CA VAL A 190 14.88 10.66 8.33
C VAL A 190 15.67 10.77 7.03
N SER A 191 17.00 10.70 7.11
CA SER A 191 17.87 10.54 5.95
C SER A 191 18.05 9.07 5.58
N SER A 192 18.80 8.81 4.50
CA SER A 192 19.29 7.48 4.14
C SER A 192 20.61 7.11 4.85
N ASP A 193 21.21 8.03 5.63
CA ASP A 193 22.53 7.85 6.24
C ASP A 193 22.47 7.02 7.52
N LEU A 194 22.99 5.79 7.45
CA LEU A 194 23.21 4.91 8.61
C LEU A 194 24.69 4.64 8.87
N GLY A 195 25.56 5.44 8.26
CA GLY A 195 26.99 5.24 8.24
C GLY A 195 27.40 3.99 7.46
N THR A 196 28.67 3.68 7.58
CA THR A 196 29.38 2.65 6.81
C THR A 196 30.00 1.61 7.75
N GLY A 197 29.41 1.38 8.92
CA GLY A 197 29.90 0.39 9.90
C GLY A 197 31.31 0.66 10.43
N GLY A 198 31.77 1.91 10.37
CA GLY A 198 33.08 2.39 10.81
C GLY A 198 34.12 2.51 9.69
N TYR A 199 33.79 2.14 8.44
CA TYR A 199 34.69 2.29 7.31
C TYR A 199 34.76 3.75 6.85
N VAL A 200 35.96 4.33 6.79
CA VAL A 200 36.12 5.76 6.48
C VAL A 200 35.93 6.00 4.98
N ILE A 201 34.75 6.49 4.61
CA ILE A 201 34.39 6.91 3.25
C ILE A 201 34.25 8.43 3.24
N ARG A 202 34.83 9.09 2.23
CA ARG A 202 34.94 10.56 2.19
C ARG A 202 33.58 11.27 2.30
N THR A 203 32.53 10.68 1.75
CA THR A 203 31.18 11.26 1.70
C THR A 203 30.37 10.99 2.97
N CYS A 204 30.84 10.11 3.87
CA CYS A 204 30.10 9.71 5.06
C CYS A 204 30.78 10.32 6.30
N ASP A 205 30.27 11.46 6.76
CA ASP A 205 30.87 12.25 7.84
C ASP A 205 30.86 11.50 9.19
N ASP A 206 29.77 10.78 9.51
CA ASP A 206 29.72 9.80 10.60
C ASP A 206 29.71 8.36 10.04
N PRO A 207 30.89 7.74 9.86
CA PRO A 207 30.96 6.40 9.29
C PRO A 207 30.45 5.32 10.25
N VAL A 208 30.22 5.60 11.53
CA VAL A 208 29.84 4.55 12.50
C VAL A 208 28.33 4.33 12.46
N ASP A 209 27.56 5.39 12.68
CA ASP A 209 26.13 5.30 12.88
C ASP A 209 25.31 6.18 11.92
N GLY A 210 25.94 7.10 11.18
CA GLY A 210 25.22 8.10 10.38
C GLY A 210 24.21 8.86 11.24
N ASP A 211 22.99 9.04 10.71
CA ASP A 211 21.84 9.53 11.47
C ASP A 211 21.10 8.39 12.21
N GLY A 212 21.47 7.14 11.99
CA GLY A 212 21.04 5.99 12.81
C GLY A 212 19.55 5.67 12.79
N GLY A 213 18.79 6.25 11.87
CA GLY A 213 17.33 6.20 11.81
C GLY A 213 16.65 7.09 12.87
N GLU A 214 17.36 8.03 13.46
CA GLU A 214 16.78 9.02 14.38
C GLU A 214 16.03 10.10 13.60
N LEU A 215 14.89 10.54 14.11
CA LEU A 215 14.12 11.60 13.48
C LEU A 215 14.89 12.92 13.48
N LEU A 216 15.02 13.48 12.29
CA LEU A 216 15.71 14.72 12.04
C LEU A 216 14.85 15.88 12.52
N HIS A 217 15.48 16.74 13.29
CA HIS A 217 14.86 17.86 13.97
C HIS A 217 15.77 19.10 13.99
N ALA A 218 16.97 19.00 13.40
CA ALA A 218 17.79 20.16 13.08
C ALA A 218 17.23 20.84 11.83
N GLY A 219 17.03 22.15 11.88
CA GLY A 219 16.56 22.92 10.75
C GLY A 219 17.69 23.40 9.84
N ASN A 220 17.40 23.56 8.54
CA ASN A 220 18.34 24.12 7.59
C ASN A 220 18.49 25.64 7.77
N THR A 221 19.44 26.05 8.63
CA THR A 221 19.70 27.47 8.94
C THR A 221 20.27 28.28 7.76
N ARG A 222 20.51 27.66 6.60
CA ARG A 222 20.89 28.38 5.36
C ARG A 222 19.65 28.95 4.65
N MET A 223 18.46 28.43 4.95
CA MET A 223 17.19 28.91 4.43
C MET A 223 16.63 30.03 5.33
N GLU A 224 15.92 30.98 4.72
CA GLU A 224 15.28 32.06 5.48
C GLU A 224 14.14 31.52 6.35
N ASN A 225 14.05 32.03 7.59
CA ASN A 225 12.99 31.70 8.56
C ASN A 225 13.01 30.28 9.13
N CYS A 226 14.04 29.49 8.88
CA CYS A 226 14.24 28.20 9.55
C CYS A 226 14.86 28.39 10.95
N ALA A 227 14.29 27.70 11.94
CA ALA A 227 14.88 27.60 13.27
C ALA A 227 16.09 26.66 13.24
N GLU A 228 16.94 26.75 14.27
CA GLU A 228 18.06 25.80 14.44
C GLU A 228 17.55 24.42 14.84
N ASP A 229 16.54 24.37 15.73
CA ASP A 229 15.94 23.14 16.21
C ASP A 229 14.41 23.18 16.10
N TYR A 230 13.84 22.02 15.85
CA TYR A 230 12.41 21.71 15.82
C TYR A 230 12.10 20.59 16.84
N PRO A 231 10.82 20.34 17.14
CA PRO A 231 10.43 19.12 17.85
C PRO A 231 10.87 17.87 17.08
N THR A 232 11.07 16.74 17.78
CA THR A 232 11.48 15.44 17.20
C THR A 232 10.58 15.00 16.05
N TYR A 233 9.29 15.33 16.10
CA TYR A 233 8.36 15.24 14.98
C TYR A 233 7.42 16.44 15.04
N LEU A 234 6.96 16.89 13.88
CA LEU A 234 6.03 18.00 13.78
C LEU A 234 4.60 17.54 14.04
N GLU A 235 3.80 18.38 14.69
CA GLU A 235 2.38 18.13 14.95
C GLU A 235 1.51 19.08 14.13
N GLY A 236 0.36 18.59 13.66
CA GLY A 236 -0.64 19.39 12.97
C GLY A 236 -2.02 18.74 12.95
N PRO A 237 -2.96 19.28 12.14
CA PRO A 237 -2.79 20.36 11.17
C PRO A 237 -2.50 21.73 11.81
N SER A 238 -1.55 22.48 11.26
CA SER A 238 -1.27 23.86 11.70
C SER A 238 -0.80 24.72 10.54
N GLY A 239 -1.04 26.04 10.60
CA GLY A 239 -0.58 26.98 9.57
C GLY A 239 0.96 27.12 9.45
N ARG A 240 1.72 26.43 10.31
CA ARG A 240 3.18 26.40 10.32
C ARG A 240 3.76 25.06 9.87
N LEU A 241 2.95 24.00 9.82
CA LEU A 241 3.40 22.64 9.53
C LEU A 241 4.19 22.58 8.22
N ALA A 242 3.68 23.18 7.14
CA ALA A 242 4.36 23.15 5.85
C ALA A 242 5.68 23.93 5.82
N SER A 243 5.74 25.10 6.46
CA SER A 243 6.99 25.87 6.53
C SER A 243 8.03 25.18 7.40
N ASP A 244 7.61 24.58 8.51
CA ASP A 244 8.50 23.91 9.45
C ASP A 244 9.00 22.58 8.83
N PHE A 245 8.14 21.84 8.12
CA PHE A 245 8.53 20.65 7.35
C PHE A 245 9.58 20.99 6.29
N GLY A 246 9.38 22.05 5.50
CA GLY A 246 10.34 22.46 4.47
C GLY A 246 11.73 22.78 5.04
N CYS A 247 11.81 23.27 6.28
CA CYS A 247 13.07 23.54 6.96
C CYS A 247 13.82 22.27 7.42
N ILE A 248 13.10 21.18 7.69
CA ILE A 248 13.68 19.90 8.11
C ILE A 248 13.97 19.01 6.89
N ALA A 249 13.03 18.92 5.94
CA ALA A 249 13.13 18.05 4.76
C ALA A 249 14.14 18.56 3.70
N THR A 250 14.68 19.77 3.86
CA THR A 250 15.78 20.28 3.02
C THR A 250 17.11 20.02 3.73
N LEU A 251 17.54 18.78 3.77
CA LEU A 251 18.73 18.30 4.50
C LEU A 251 20.03 18.92 3.97
N GLY A 252 20.06 19.21 2.68
CA GLY A 252 21.27 19.44 1.93
C GLY A 252 21.65 18.21 1.12
N THR A 253 22.81 18.26 0.48
CA THR A 253 23.26 17.27 -0.50
C THR A 253 24.63 16.69 -0.14
N GLY A 254 24.94 16.67 1.15
CA GLY A 254 26.26 16.32 1.68
C GLY A 254 26.30 14.95 2.35
N GLY A 255 25.23 14.16 2.21
CA GLY A 255 25.06 12.89 2.89
C GLY A 255 26.00 11.79 2.43
N CYS A 256 25.95 10.68 3.16
CA CYS A 256 26.72 9.50 2.85
C CYS A 256 26.34 8.94 1.47
N GLY A 257 27.32 8.72 0.60
CA GLY A 257 27.12 8.16 -0.75
C GLY A 257 26.82 6.65 -0.76
N PHE A 258 26.31 6.11 0.35
CA PHE A 258 25.88 4.73 0.52
C PHE A 258 24.54 4.74 1.25
N GLU A 259 23.49 4.83 0.45
CA GLU A 259 22.16 5.13 0.92
C GLU A 259 21.45 3.86 1.39
N GLN A 260 20.87 3.93 2.58
CA GLN A 260 20.21 2.80 3.24
C GLN A 260 18.76 3.13 3.56
N GLN A 261 18.02 3.53 2.53
CA GLN A 261 16.65 4.04 2.56
C GLN A 261 15.70 3.13 3.33
N LEU A 262 15.70 1.82 3.05
CA LEU A 262 14.75 0.89 3.65
C LEU A 262 15.10 0.59 5.11
N GLU A 263 16.38 0.44 5.41
CA GLU A 263 16.86 0.20 6.78
C GLU A 263 16.71 1.45 7.65
N SER A 264 16.87 2.66 7.10
CA SER A 264 16.70 3.90 7.90
C SER A 264 15.25 4.05 8.35
N VAL A 265 14.29 3.79 7.46
CA VAL A 265 12.87 3.72 7.80
C VAL A 265 12.58 2.61 8.81
N ARG A 266 13.12 1.40 8.58
CA ARG A 266 12.92 0.26 9.49
C ARG A 266 13.43 0.61 10.90
N ARG A 267 14.63 1.16 11.01
CA ARG A 267 15.19 1.61 12.30
C ARG A 267 14.32 2.69 12.91
N ALA A 268 13.89 3.68 12.13
CA ALA A 268 13.10 4.81 12.63
C ALA A 268 11.78 4.37 13.28
N LEU A 269 11.09 3.41 12.66
CA LEU A 269 9.76 2.98 13.08
C LEU A 269 9.77 1.78 14.03
N VAL A 270 10.71 0.85 13.86
CA VAL A 270 10.74 -0.41 14.62
C VAL A 270 11.72 -0.36 15.79
N ASP A 271 12.96 0.03 15.53
CA ASP A 271 14.02 -0.04 16.54
C ASP A 271 14.00 1.19 17.45
N ARG A 272 13.80 2.37 16.84
CA ARG A 272 13.89 3.68 17.49
C ARG A 272 12.58 4.21 18.04
N GLY A 273 11.46 3.56 17.71
CA GLY A 273 10.13 3.94 18.19
C GLY A 273 9.96 3.87 19.71
N GLN A 274 10.93 3.26 20.43
CA GLN A 274 10.94 3.15 21.89
C GLN A 274 12.05 3.98 22.56
N ASP A 275 12.91 4.68 21.80
CA ASP A 275 14.00 5.50 22.31
C ASP A 275 14.00 6.93 21.73
N ALA A 276 14.85 7.22 20.74
CA ALA A 276 15.03 8.51 20.10
C ALA A 276 13.77 9.01 19.39
N ASN A 277 12.95 8.09 18.85
CA ASN A 277 11.73 8.41 18.12
C ASN A 277 10.47 8.11 18.93
N ALA A 278 10.60 7.94 20.25
CA ALA A 278 9.49 7.61 21.12
C ALA A 278 8.36 8.65 21.01
N GLY A 279 7.12 8.17 20.84
CA GLY A 279 5.93 9.01 20.71
C GLY A 279 5.54 9.38 19.28
N PHE A 280 6.40 9.14 18.30
CA PHE A 280 6.07 9.37 16.88
C PHE A 280 4.94 8.46 16.40
N LEU A 281 5.13 7.14 16.51
CA LEU A 281 4.17 6.15 16.04
C LEU A 281 3.09 5.89 17.09
N ARG A 282 1.87 6.35 16.83
CA ARG A 282 0.69 6.16 17.69
C ARG A 282 -0.03 4.87 17.32
N PRO A 283 -0.65 4.14 18.27
CA PRO A 283 -1.34 2.89 17.95
C PRO A 283 -2.67 3.09 17.20
N ASP A 284 -3.29 4.27 17.30
CA ASP A 284 -4.62 4.60 16.77
C ASP A 284 -4.58 5.48 15.51
N SER A 285 -3.43 5.62 14.86
CA SER A 285 -3.23 6.37 13.61
C SER A 285 -3.00 5.47 12.40
N ALA A 286 -3.32 5.95 11.20
CA ALA A 286 -2.75 5.42 9.97
C ALA A 286 -1.24 5.72 9.91
N VAL A 287 -0.49 4.94 9.15
CA VAL A 287 0.95 5.16 8.92
C VAL A 287 1.18 5.37 7.44
N ALA A 288 1.89 6.44 7.08
CA ALA A 288 2.39 6.64 5.74
C ALA A 288 3.91 6.76 5.75
N ILE A 289 4.59 5.90 4.99
CA ILE A 289 6.02 5.94 4.72
C ILE A 289 6.17 6.51 3.31
N VAL A 290 6.97 7.56 3.14
CA VAL A 290 7.25 8.16 1.83
C VAL A 290 8.76 8.21 1.62
N LEU A 291 9.27 7.39 0.71
CA LEU A 291 10.66 7.37 0.29
C LEU A 291 10.85 8.38 -0.84
N VAL A 292 11.86 9.25 -0.74
CA VAL A 292 12.21 10.23 -1.77
C VAL A 292 13.71 10.11 -2.04
N THR A 293 14.09 9.51 -3.17
CA THR A 293 15.49 9.18 -3.51
C THR A 293 15.68 8.97 -5.00
N ASP A 294 16.86 9.32 -5.50
CA ASP A 294 17.28 9.06 -6.88
C ASP A 294 18.20 7.83 -7.03
N GLU A 295 18.50 7.11 -5.94
CA GLU A 295 19.19 5.83 -5.96
C GLU A 295 18.31 4.62 -5.57
N ASP A 296 18.91 3.43 -5.62
CA ASP A 296 18.33 2.21 -5.06
C ASP A 296 18.87 1.92 -3.66
N ASP A 297 18.20 1.02 -2.95
CA ASP A 297 18.53 0.68 -1.57
C ASP A 297 19.82 -0.15 -1.41
N CYS A 298 20.80 0.39 -0.68
CA CYS A 298 22.01 -0.32 -0.24
C CYS A 298 21.98 -0.73 1.24
N SER A 299 20.79 -1.02 1.81
CA SER A 299 20.68 -1.43 3.22
C SER A 299 21.55 -2.66 3.55
N ALA A 300 22.73 -2.41 4.13
CA ALA A 300 23.78 -3.41 4.26
C ALA A 300 23.57 -4.29 5.49
N SER A 301 23.60 -5.60 5.28
CA SER A 301 23.57 -6.59 6.37
C SER A 301 24.97 -6.99 6.81
N ASP A 302 25.96 -6.87 5.92
CA ASP A 302 27.38 -7.01 6.20
C ASP A 302 28.11 -5.69 5.88
N PRO A 303 28.55 -4.93 6.90
CA PRO A 303 29.18 -3.64 6.69
C PRO A 303 30.53 -3.74 5.96
N SER A 304 31.14 -4.94 5.84
CA SER A 304 32.38 -5.07 5.07
C SER A 304 32.20 -4.79 3.59
N ILE A 305 30.95 -4.69 3.09
CA ILE A 305 30.66 -4.20 1.75
C ILE A 305 31.23 -2.79 1.51
N PHE A 306 31.36 -1.99 2.57
CA PHE A 306 31.89 -0.63 2.55
C PHE A 306 33.41 -0.56 2.73
N ASP A 307 34.12 -1.69 2.85
CA ASP A 307 35.57 -1.69 3.08
C ASP A 307 36.34 -1.15 1.86
N PRO A 308 36.97 0.04 1.93
CA PRO A 308 37.66 0.63 0.79
C PRO A 308 38.94 -0.13 0.41
N ASP A 309 39.45 -0.99 1.29
CA ASP A 309 40.67 -1.78 1.07
C ASP A 309 40.38 -3.18 0.51
N ASP A 310 39.10 -3.58 0.39
CA ASP A 310 38.71 -4.87 -0.19
C ASP A 310 38.50 -4.76 -1.72
N ASP A 311 39.56 -5.03 -2.48
CA ASP A 311 39.52 -5.03 -3.95
C ASP A 311 38.68 -6.18 -4.54
N ASP A 312 38.41 -7.26 -3.80
CA ASP A 312 37.69 -8.44 -4.30
C ASP A 312 36.19 -8.15 -4.49
N LEU A 313 35.66 -7.13 -3.79
CA LEU A 313 34.29 -6.62 -3.94
C LEU A 313 34.12 -5.71 -5.17
N GLY A 314 35.21 -5.34 -5.83
CA GLY A 314 35.18 -4.48 -7.02
C GLY A 314 34.83 -3.01 -6.73
N VAL A 315 34.34 -2.31 -7.76
CA VAL A 315 34.08 -0.87 -7.71
C VAL A 315 33.03 -0.54 -6.65
N MET A 316 33.40 0.36 -5.74
CA MET A 316 32.65 0.77 -4.56
C MET A 316 31.17 1.08 -4.86
N ASN A 317 30.90 1.95 -5.84
CA ASN A 317 29.54 2.36 -6.23
C ASN A 317 28.68 1.22 -6.81
N LEU A 318 29.27 0.07 -7.17
CA LEU A 318 28.57 -1.05 -7.77
C LEU A 318 28.34 -2.21 -6.79
N ARG A 319 28.85 -2.11 -5.56
CA ARG A 319 28.92 -3.25 -4.64
C ARG A 319 27.54 -3.72 -4.20
N CYS A 320 26.65 -2.82 -3.83
CA CYS A 320 25.30 -3.14 -3.38
C CYS A 320 24.52 -3.95 -4.45
N PHE A 321 24.73 -3.62 -5.72
CA PHE A 321 24.10 -4.30 -6.85
C PHE A 321 24.77 -5.64 -7.21
N ARG A 322 26.09 -5.76 -6.98
CA ARG A 322 26.88 -6.95 -7.32
C ARG A 322 26.92 -8.00 -6.22
N HIS A 323 26.66 -7.59 -4.98
CA HIS A 323 26.71 -8.42 -3.78
C HIS A 323 25.36 -8.44 -3.05
N PRO A 324 24.29 -8.93 -3.69
CA PRO A 324 22.97 -9.02 -3.06
C PRO A 324 22.97 -9.91 -1.80
N GLU A 325 23.97 -10.78 -1.63
CA GLU A 325 24.18 -11.59 -0.43
C GLU A 325 24.66 -10.79 0.81
N MET A 326 25.15 -9.57 0.62
CA MET A 326 25.68 -8.71 1.70
C MET A 326 24.68 -7.64 2.14
N ILE A 327 23.55 -7.50 1.45
CA ILE A 327 22.47 -6.54 1.77
C ILE A 327 21.24 -7.26 2.32
N THR A 328 20.48 -6.55 3.15
CA THR A 328 19.26 -7.09 3.78
C THR A 328 18.25 -7.48 2.70
N PRO A 329 17.63 -8.67 2.73
CA PRO A 329 16.64 -9.05 1.72
C PRO A 329 15.39 -8.16 1.77
N VAL A 330 14.82 -7.84 0.60
CA VAL A 330 13.57 -7.05 0.45
C VAL A 330 12.46 -7.53 1.38
N ARG A 331 12.31 -8.86 1.52
CA ARG A 331 11.28 -9.46 2.38
C ARG A 331 11.32 -8.97 3.82
N ALA A 332 12.51 -8.71 4.37
CA ALA A 332 12.65 -8.24 5.75
C ALA A 332 11.99 -6.86 5.95
N PHE A 333 12.03 -6.00 4.95
CA PHE A 333 11.39 -4.68 4.98
C PHE A 333 9.88 -4.78 4.78
N VAL A 334 9.44 -5.64 3.87
CA VAL A 334 8.00 -5.93 3.69
C VAL A 334 7.38 -6.43 5.00
N ASP A 335 8.01 -7.42 5.66
CA ASP A 335 7.56 -7.94 6.95
C ASP A 335 7.54 -6.85 8.03
N ALA A 336 8.58 -6.00 8.07
CA ALA A 336 8.66 -4.92 9.04
C ALA A 336 7.56 -3.87 8.84
N PHE A 337 7.28 -3.46 7.60
CA PHE A 337 6.31 -2.42 7.29
C PHE A 337 4.87 -2.92 7.47
N LEU A 338 4.55 -4.12 6.97
CA LEU A 338 3.24 -4.74 7.20
C LEU A 338 2.97 -5.00 8.69
N GLY A 339 4.03 -5.21 9.49
CA GLY A 339 3.95 -5.39 10.93
C GLY A 339 3.71 -4.10 11.74
N LEU A 340 3.68 -2.91 11.13
CA LEU A 340 3.50 -1.63 11.84
C LEU A 340 2.06 -1.44 12.35
N ARG A 341 1.09 -2.13 11.73
CA ARG A 341 -0.33 -2.09 12.10
C ARG A 341 -0.94 -3.47 12.14
N GLU A 342 -1.88 -3.65 13.06
CA GLU A 342 -2.68 -4.89 13.13
C GLU A 342 -3.59 -5.01 11.90
N THR A 343 -4.06 -3.87 11.38
CA THR A 343 -4.88 -3.73 10.18
C THR A 343 -4.02 -3.18 9.03
N PRO A 344 -3.62 -4.02 8.05
CA PRO A 344 -2.71 -3.60 6.97
C PRO A 344 -3.26 -2.49 6.06
N ASP A 345 -4.58 -2.31 6.03
CA ASP A 345 -5.28 -1.20 5.36
C ASP A 345 -4.96 0.18 5.95
N ARG A 346 -4.42 0.24 7.18
CA ARG A 346 -3.95 1.47 7.83
C ARG A 346 -2.49 1.81 7.51
N LEU A 347 -1.90 1.14 6.53
CA LEU A 347 -0.54 1.38 6.04
C LEU A 347 -0.58 1.99 4.64
N THR A 348 0.32 2.94 4.39
CA THR A 348 0.71 3.37 3.06
C THR A 348 2.24 3.39 2.97
N VAL A 349 2.81 2.69 2.00
CA VAL A 349 4.23 2.75 1.63
C VAL A 349 4.30 3.37 0.25
N ALA A 350 4.96 4.51 0.16
CA ALA A 350 5.07 5.30 -1.04
C ALA A 350 6.54 5.50 -1.42
N ALA A 351 6.83 5.57 -2.71
CA ALA A 351 8.13 6.04 -3.19
C ALA A 351 7.97 7.05 -4.32
N ILE A 352 8.73 8.13 -4.25
CA ILE A 352 8.99 9.08 -5.34
C ILE A 352 10.45 8.85 -5.73
N THR A 353 10.67 8.09 -6.79
CA THR A 353 12.00 7.56 -7.11
C THR A 353 12.26 7.42 -8.61
N GLY A 354 13.44 6.93 -8.99
CA GLY A 354 13.97 6.84 -10.36
C GLY A 354 13.25 5.89 -11.31
N VAL A 355 11.92 5.94 -11.39
CA VAL A 355 11.15 5.16 -12.38
C VAL A 355 10.84 6.06 -13.58
N PRO A 356 11.08 5.61 -14.83
CA PRO A 356 10.70 6.37 -16.02
C PRO A 356 9.20 6.72 -16.00
N PRO A 357 8.80 8.00 -16.18
CA PRO A 357 7.39 8.40 -16.15
C PRO A 357 6.49 7.64 -17.14
N GLU A 358 7.04 7.21 -18.26
CA GLU A 358 6.36 6.43 -19.30
C GLU A 358 5.96 5.01 -18.86
N LEU A 359 6.60 4.46 -17.82
CA LEU A 359 6.25 3.17 -17.24
C LEU A 359 5.13 3.30 -16.19
N LEU A 360 4.85 4.52 -15.73
CA LEU A 360 3.79 4.77 -14.77
C LEU A 360 2.46 4.97 -15.52
N ALA A 361 1.53 4.04 -15.36
CA ALA A 361 0.22 4.15 -15.98
C ALA A 361 -0.60 5.29 -15.34
N THR A 362 -1.21 6.14 -16.19
CA THR A 362 -2.23 7.10 -15.76
C THR A 362 -3.62 6.51 -16.02
N TYR A 363 -4.34 6.10 -14.98
CA TYR A 363 -5.75 5.73 -15.09
C TYR A 363 -6.63 6.76 -14.41
N GLY A 364 -7.42 7.52 -15.18
CA GLY A 364 -8.39 8.47 -14.62
C GLY A 364 -7.80 9.71 -13.94
N GLY A 365 -6.51 10.04 -14.18
CA GLY A 365 -5.85 11.18 -13.54
C GLY A 365 -5.37 10.91 -12.11
N ILE A 366 -5.45 9.65 -11.67
CA ILE A 366 -4.90 9.17 -10.40
C ILE A 366 -3.96 8.01 -10.76
N PHE A 367 -2.75 8.00 -10.20
CA PHE A 367 -1.82 6.88 -10.37
C PHE A 367 -2.35 5.66 -9.60
N GLU A 368 -3.20 4.85 -10.22
CA GLU A 368 -3.69 3.60 -9.64
C GLU A 368 -3.58 2.42 -10.60
N ALA A 369 -3.19 1.28 -10.01
CA ALA A 369 -2.74 0.02 -10.62
C ALA A 369 -1.39 0.12 -11.33
N GLN A 370 -0.32 0.19 -10.53
CA GLN A 370 1.04 -0.06 -10.99
C GLN A 370 1.17 -1.55 -11.30
N ASP A 371 1.43 -1.91 -12.56
CA ASP A 371 1.96 -3.24 -12.86
C ASP A 371 3.45 -3.22 -12.48
N PHE A 372 3.73 -3.45 -11.20
CA PHE A 372 5.09 -3.45 -10.68
C PHE A 372 5.97 -4.50 -11.36
N ASP A 373 5.38 -5.61 -11.83
CA ASP A 373 6.13 -6.64 -12.55
C ASP A 373 6.53 -6.15 -13.95
N GLU A 374 5.66 -5.41 -14.65
CA GLU A 374 6.01 -4.74 -15.90
C GLU A 374 7.13 -3.70 -15.70
N ILE A 375 7.03 -2.86 -14.66
CA ILE A 375 8.07 -1.88 -14.31
C ILE A 375 9.40 -2.59 -14.03
N LEU A 376 9.40 -3.62 -13.18
CA LEU A 376 10.61 -4.38 -12.85
C LEU A 376 11.17 -5.18 -14.04
N ALA A 377 10.37 -5.46 -15.07
CA ALA A 377 10.80 -6.14 -16.28
C ALA A 377 11.33 -5.19 -17.37
N ALA A 378 11.08 -3.88 -17.27
CA ALA A 378 11.53 -2.91 -18.26
C ALA A 378 13.06 -2.85 -18.39
N ASP A 379 13.55 -2.60 -19.61
CA ASP A 379 14.99 -2.58 -19.91
C ASP A 379 15.70 -1.44 -19.15
N GLU A 380 15.04 -0.29 -19.05
CA GLU A 380 15.50 0.91 -18.33
C GLU A 380 15.59 0.66 -16.81
N MET A 381 14.85 -0.32 -16.30
CA MET A 381 14.83 -0.66 -14.88
C MET A 381 15.85 -1.75 -14.52
N GLN A 382 16.70 -2.21 -15.44
CA GLN A 382 17.72 -3.23 -15.16
C GLN A 382 19.04 -2.61 -14.71
N PHE A 383 19.78 -3.30 -13.83
CA PHE A 383 21.14 -2.89 -13.45
C PHE A 383 22.13 -3.14 -14.58
N VAL A 384 22.31 -2.11 -15.41
CA VAL A 384 23.31 -2.09 -16.49
C VAL A 384 24.44 -1.17 -16.07
N VAL A 385 25.67 -1.66 -16.10
CA VAL A 385 26.86 -0.82 -15.82
C VAL A 385 27.14 0.06 -17.05
N ASP A 386 27.33 1.36 -16.83
CA ASP A 386 27.61 2.33 -17.89
C ASP A 386 29.04 2.16 -18.46
N VAL A 387 29.35 2.89 -19.52
CA VAL A 387 30.59 2.86 -20.28
C VAL A 387 31.83 3.24 -19.49
N ASP A 388 31.68 3.94 -18.36
CA ASP A 388 32.78 4.24 -17.45
C ASP A 388 33.20 3.03 -16.59
N GLY A 389 32.32 2.03 -16.45
CA GLY A 389 32.55 0.84 -15.64
C GLY A 389 32.41 1.08 -14.13
N GLU A 390 31.99 2.27 -13.71
CA GLU A 390 31.93 2.72 -12.33
C GLU A 390 30.51 3.02 -11.85
N HIS A 391 29.58 3.33 -12.75
CA HIS A 391 28.20 3.67 -12.42
C HIS A 391 27.18 2.79 -13.14
N LEU A 392 25.94 2.81 -12.67
CA LEU A 392 24.81 2.24 -13.40
C LEU A 392 24.31 3.23 -14.46
N VAL A 393 23.76 2.69 -15.54
CA VAL A 393 22.95 3.44 -16.49
C VAL A 393 21.72 3.96 -15.75
N ARG A 394 21.46 5.25 -15.92
CA ARG A 394 20.29 5.93 -15.35
C ARG A 394 19.01 5.37 -15.95
N SER A 395 18.04 5.06 -15.11
CA SER A 395 16.68 4.70 -15.55
C SER A 395 15.97 5.94 -16.11
N CYS A 396 16.21 7.11 -15.53
CA CYS A 396 15.77 8.37 -16.10
C CYS A 396 16.82 9.47 -15.91
N ASP A 397 17.01 10.24 -16.98
CA ASP A 397 17.93 11.37 -17.04
C ASP A 397 17.24 12.50 -17.80
N VAL A 398 16.61 13.38 -17.03
CA VAL A 398 15.90 14.52 -17.60
C VAL A 398 16.67 15.78 -17.21
N GLN A 399 17.31 16.37 -18.21
CA GLN A 399 18.21 17.52 -18.02
C GLN A 399 17.56 18.64 -17.20
N GLY A 400 18.07 18.87 -15.99
CA GLY A 400 17.61 19.91 -15.07
C GLY A 400 16.30 19.59 -14.36
N LEU A 401 15.88 18.31 -14.32
CA LEU A 401 14.69 17.83 -13.66
C LEU A 401 14.94 16.70 -12.65
N GLY A 402 15.75 15.70 -13.03
CA GLY A 402 16.09 14.59 -12.15
C GLY A 402 17.00 13.59 -12.88
N GLU A 403 18.00 13.09 -12.16
CA GLU A 403 18.96 12.09 -12.59
C GLU A 403 18.88 10.94 -11.60
N ALA A 404 18.45 9.76 -12.03
CA ALA A 404 18.24 8.64 -11.10
C ALA A 404 18.68 7.30 -11.71
N VAL A 405 19.17 6.41 -10.84
CA VAL A 405 19.44 5.01 -11.18
C VAL A 405 18.21 4.14 -10.87
N PRO A 406 18.09 2.92 -11.44
CA PRO A 406 16.91 2.08 -11.25
C PRO A 406 16.67 1.67 -9.77
N PRO A 407 15.56 2.08 -9.12
CA PRO A 407 15.29 1.80 -7.70
C PRO A 407 14.61 0.44 -7.51
N ARG A 408 15.21 -0.63 -8.04
CA ARG A 408 14.54 -1.94 -8.15
C ARG A 408 14.11 -2.50 -6.80
N ARG A 409 14.96 -2.43 -5.77
CA ARG A 409 14.65 -3.01 -4.46
C ARG A 409 13.49 -2.28 -3.78
N ILE A 410 13.43 -0.96 -3.95
CA ILE A 410 12.30 -0.13 -3.48
C ILE A 410 11.01 -0.54 -4.20
N VAL A 411 11.05 -0.69 -5.53
CA VAL A 411 9.88 -1.13 -6.32
C VAL A 411 9.45 -2.56 -5.95
N GLU A 412 10.39 -3.45 -5.64
CA GLU A 412 10.09 -4.80 -5.14
C GLU A 412 9.39 -4.78 -3.77
N VAL A 413 9.79 -3.88 -2.85
CA VAL A 413 9.06 -3.66 -1.58
C VAL A 413 7.62 -3.23 -1.86
N LEU A 414 7.42 -2.24 -2.73
CA LEU A 414 6.08 -1.75 -3.05
C LEU A 414 5.21 -2.82 -3.69
N ARG A 415 5.76 -3.64 -4.60
CA ARG A 415 5.05 -4.78 -5.19
C ARG A 415 4.57 -5.76 -4.12
N ASP A 416 5.48 -6.18 -3.24
CA ASP A 416 5.19 -7.22 -2.26
C ASP A 416 4.24 -6.70 -1.17
N VAL A 417 4.39 -5.43 -0.75
CA VAL A 417 3.43 -4.73 0.12
C VAL A 417 2.05 -4.64 -0.52
N ALA A 418 1.96 -4.26 -1.80
CA ALA A 418 0.68 -4.19 -2.52
C ALA A 418 0.01 -5.55 -2.69
N ALA A 419 0.79 -6.62 -2.82
CA ALA A 419 0.29 -7.98 -2.96
C ALA A 419 -0.35 -8.52 -1.65
N GLU A 420 0.17 -8.14 -0.49
CA GLU A 420 -0.33 -8.56 0.83
C GLU A 420 -1.34 -7.58 1.43
N ALA A 421 -1.22 -6.30 1.11
CA ALA A 421 -2.12 -5.23 1.56
C ALA A 421 -2.54 -4.38 0.35
N PRO A 422 -3.56 -4.80 -0.42
CA PRO A 422 -4.00 -4.07 -1.61
C PRO A 422 -4.36 -2.61 -1.30
N GLY A 423 -3.85 -1.68 -2.12
CA GLY A 423 -4.07 -0.24 -1.95
C GLY A 423 -3.13 0.46 -0.96
N SER A 424 -2.21 -0.28 -0.32
CA SER A 424 -1.21 0.29 0.60
C SER A 424 0.07 0.76 -0.09
N ALA A 425 0.21 0.64 -1.41
CA ALA A 425 1.43 1.03 -2.13
C ALA A 425 1.19 2.17 -3.13
N TYR A 426 2.12 3.13 -3.17
CA TYR A 426 2.13 4.22 -4.14
C TYR A 426 3.53 4.40 -4.76
N LEU A 427 3.60 4.56 -6.07
CA LEU A 427 4.85 4.78 -6.78
C LEU A 427 4.71 5.95 -7.73
N ALA A 428 5.65 6.89 -7.62
CA ALA A 428 5.76 8.04 -8.49
C ALA A 428 7.19 8.24 -8.98
N SER A 429 7.32 8.97 -10.08
CA SER A 429 8.62 9.27 -10.68
C SER A 429 9.17 10.58 -10.13
N ILE A 430 10.42 10.51 -9.68
CA ILE A 430 11.23 11.67 -9.31
C ILE A 430 11.61 12.49 -10.55
N CYS A 431 11.66 11.85 -11.73
CA CYS A 431 12.01 12.43 -13.02
C CYS A 431 10.87 13.25 -13.66
N THR A 432 10.11 13.97 -12.85
CA THR A 432 9.02 14.86 -13.26
C THR A 432 9.24 16.27 -12.71
N SER A 433 8.97 17.30 -13.53
CA SER A 433 9.21 18.70 -13.16
C SER A 433 8.15 19.32 -12.26
N ASP A 434 6.97 18.70 -12.22
CA ASP A 434 5.80 19.17 -11.51
C ASP A 434 5.27 18.01 -10.67
N TRP A 435 5.39 18.13 -9.36
CA TRP A 435 4.94 17.12 -8.42
C TRP A 435 3.49 17.34 -7.99
N THR A 436 2.73 18.22 -8.65
CA THR A 436 1.31 18.43 -8.34
C THR A 436 0.52 17.12 -8.40
N ASP A 437 0.59 16.40 -9.52
CA ASP A 437 -0.12 15.12 -9.68
C ASP A 437 0.47 14.02 -8.77
N THR A 438 1.78 14.08 -8.53
CA THR A 438 2.49 13.19 -7.59
C THR A 438 1.93 13.32 -6.18
N VAL A 439 1.82 14.54 -5.65
CA VAL A 439 1.33 14.74 -4.27
C VAL A 439 -0.18 14.54 -4.17
N GLU A 440 -0.94 14.81 -5.23
CA GLU A 440 -2.39 14.54 -5.25
C GLU A 440 -2.70 13.04 -5.27
N GLY A 441 -1.92 12.25 -6.03
CA GLY A 441 -1.98 10.79 -6.02
C GLY A 441 -1.52 10.20 -4.68
N LEU A 442 -0.45 10.75 -4.09
CA LEU A 442 0.00 10.37 -2.75
C LEU A 442 -1.08 10.66 -1.69
N ALA A 443 -1.71 11.83 -1.74
CA ALA A 443 -2.81 12.19 -0.85
C ALA A 443 -3.97 11.20 -0.97
N ALA A 444 -4.34 10.80 -2.19
CA ALA A 444 -5.39 9.82 -2.41
C ALA A 444 -5.00 8.43 -1.88
N SER A 445 -3.75 8.01 -2.05
CA SER A 445 -3.26 6.74 -1.50
C SER A 445 -3.31 6.74 0.03
N ILE A 446 -2.85 7.83 0.68
CA ILE A 446 -2.89 7.98 2.14
C ILE A 446 -4.35 8.09 2.62
N GLY A 447 -5.20 8.85 1.93
CA GLY A 447 -6.60 9.04 2.28
C GLY A 447 -7.38 7.73 2.42
N ARG A 448 -7.03 6.69 1.64
CA ARG A 448 -7.64 5.36 1.76
C ARG A 448 -7.35 4.64 3.07
N SER A 449 -6.22 4.95 3.71
CA SER A 449 -5.80 4.33 4.97
C SER A 449 -6.26 5.10 6.22
N LEU A 450 -6.88 6.28 6.03
CA LEU A 450 -7.40 7.11 7.12
C LEU A 450 -8.70 6.57 7.75
N CYS A 451 -9.32 5.55 7.16
CA CYS A 451 -10.56 4.96 7.66
C CYS A 451 -10.50 3.44 7.68
N ASP A 452 -11.18 2.85 8.66
CA ASP A 452 -11.25 1.42 8.79
C ASP A 452 -12.18 0.80 7.75
N PRO A 453 -11.86 -0.40 7.24
CA PRO A 453 -12.82 -1.23 6.55
C PRO A 453 -13.96 -1.56 7.52
N ILE A 454 -15.20 -1.56 7.03
CA ILE A 454 -16.38 -1.97 7.82
C ILE A 454 -16.15 -3.39 8.38
N GLU A 455 -16.28 -3.55 9.69
CA GLU A 455 -16.33 -4.86 10.38
C GLU A 455 -17.62 -5.65 10.09
#